data_AF-A0A2T6G1J7-F1
#
_entry.id   AF-A0A2T6G1J7-F1
#
_cell.length_a   1.000
_cell.length_b   1.000
_cell.length_c   1.000
_cell.angle_alpha   90.00
_cell.angle_beta   90.00
_cell.angle_gamma   90.00
#
_symmetry.space_group_name_H-M   'P 1'
#
loop_
_entity.id
_entity.type
_entity.pdbx_description
1 polymer ?
#
loop_
_entity_poly.entity_id
_entity_poly.type
_entity_poly.pdbx_seq_one_letter_code
_entity_poly.pdbx_strand_id
1 'polypeptide(L)' 'MKQPNEEEVKNDNHETPSFNSVTEHYRTIMGTPTNKVDMKTMPRVLRLFGYVVLAIGAICAFLFIIMYALQFF' A
#
# COMPACT_ATOMS: atom_id res chain seq x y z
N MET A 1 11.53 41.68 -7.01
CA MET A 1 10.13 41.24 -6.87
C MET A 1 10.16 39.75 -6.56
N LYS A 2 9.70 39.37 -5.36
CA LYS A 2 9.83 38.03 -4.78
C LYS A 2 8.67 37.17 -5.31
N GLN A 3 8.96 36.03 -5.94
CA GLN A 3 7.94 35.06 -6.35
C GLN A 3 7.38 34.36 -5.10
N PRO A 4 6.05 34.20 -4.94
CA PRO A 4 5.50 33.37 -3.89
C PRO A 4 5.34 31.93 -4.38
N ASN A 5 6.06 31.05 -3.69
CA ASN A 5 5.76 29.66 -3.30
C ASN A 5 4.94 28.76 -4.24
N GLU A 6 5.60 27.69 -4.66
CA GLU A 6 5.03 26.45 -5.19
C GLU A 6 4.15 25.79 -4.10
N GLU A 7 2.83 25.92 -4.24
CA GLU A 7 1.87 25.12 -3.47
C GLU A 7 1.66 23.77 -4.17
N GLU A 8 2.09 22.74 -3.47
CA GLU A 8 1.90 21.31 -3.72
C GLU A 8 0.45 21.01 -4.15
N VAL A 9 0.25 20.72 -5.44
CA VAL A 9 -1.02 20.22 -5.99
C VAL A 9 -1.22 18.80 -5.44
N LYS A 10 -1.78 18.73 -4.24
CA LYS A 10 -2.35 17.54 -3.65
C LYS A 10 -3.52 17.13 -4.55
N ASN A 11 -3.25 16.19 -5.46
CA ASN A 11 -4.25 15.51 -6.28
C ASN A 11 -5.19 14.73 -5.35
N ASP A 12 -6.11 15.44 -4.71
CA ASP A 12 -7.30 14.85 -4.12
C ASP A 12 -8.20 14.47 -5.31
N ASN A 13 -8.00 13.26 -5.83
CA ASN A 13 -8.92 12.58 -6.74
C ASN A 13 -10.26 12.38 -6.03
N HIS A 14 -11.04 13.46 -5.88
CA HIS A 14 -12.47 13.35 -5.66
C HIS A 14 -13.08 12.95 -6.99
N GLU A 15 -13.01 11.64 -7.28
CA GLU A 15 -13.74 10.99 -8.35
C GLU A 15 -15.19 11.46 -8.27
N THR A 16 -15.65 12.15 -9.31
CA THR A 16 -17.04 12.57 -9.45
C THR A 16 -17.89 11.30 -9.45
N PRO A 17 -18.82 11.11 -8.48
CA PRO A 17 -19.57 9.87 -8.39
C PRO A 17 -20.52 9.80 -9.60
N SER A 18 -20.13 9.03 -10.60
CA SER A 18 -20.99 8.81 -11.75
C SER A 18 -22.23 8.03 -11.30
N PHE A 19 -23.41 8.48 -11.72
CA PHE A 19 -24.73 7.92 -11.38
C PHE A 19 -24.95 6.46 -11.85
N ASN A 20 -23.91 5.79 -12.33
CA ASN A 20 -23.90 4.38 -12.73
C ASN A 20 -22.85 3.59 -11.94
N SER A 21 -22.80 3.79 -10.63
CA SER A 21 -21.88 3.10 -9.74
C SER A 21 -22.37 1.67 -9.43
N VAL A 22 -22.69 0.89 -10.48
CA VAL A 22 -23.03 -0.54 -10.34
C VAL A 22 -21.92 -1.27 -9.60
N THR A 23 -20.66 -0.89 -9.86
CA THR A 23 -19.48 -1.38 -9.16
C THR A 23 -19.48 -1.01 -7.67
N GLU A 24 -19.93 0.19 -7.31
CA GLU A 24 -20.02 0.66 -5.92
C GLU A 24 -21.17 -0.06 -5.20
N HIS A 25 -22.35 -0.16 -5.79
CA HIS A 25 -23.49 -0.87 -5.22
C HIS A 25 -23.20 -2.36 -5.05
N TYR A 26 -22.58 -2.99 -6.05
CA TYR A 26 -22.17 -4.39 -5.98
C TYR A 26 -21.07 -4.59 -4.92
N ARG A 27 -20.14 -3.66 -4.79
CA ARG A 27 -19.13 -3.63 -3.72
C ARG A 27 -19.77 -3.47 -2.34
N THR A 28 -20.77 -2.62 -2.21
CA THR A 28 -21.54 -2.44 -0.97
C THR A 28 -22.33 -3.70 -0.60
N ILE A 29 -22.96 -4.37 -1.56
CA ILE A 29 -23.70 -5.62 -1.32
C ILE A 29 -22.74 -6.78 -1.00
N MET A 30 -21.62 -6.88 -1.73
CA MET A 30 -20.61 -7.94 -1.53
C MET A 30 -19.74 -7.71 -0.29
N GLY A 31 -19.80 -6.51 0.32
CA GLY A 31 -19.07 -6.18 1.54
C GLY A 31 -17.55 -6.19 1.38
N THR A 32 -17.03 -5.96 0.19
CA THR A 32 -15.57 -5.96 -0.03
C THR A 32 -14.94 -4.70 0.57
N PRO A 33 -14.04 -4.84 1.56
CA PRO A 33 -13.45 -3.69 2.23
C PRO A 33 -12.52 -2.94 1.27
N THR A 34 -12.75 -1.64 1.13
CA THR A 34 -11.92 -0.71 0.34
C THR A 34 -10.79 -0.09 1.14
N ASN A 35 -10.88 -0.18 2.47
CA ASN A 35 -9.90 0.43 3.36
C ASN A 35 -8.60 -0.36 3.32
N LYS A 36 -7.48 0.38 3.20
CA LYS A 36 -6.14 -0.19 3.34
C LYS A 36 -6.06 -0.89 4.68
N VAL A 37 -5.49 -2.09 4.69
CA VAL A 37 -5.36 -2.92 5.89
C VAL A 37 -4.58 -2.14 6.94
N ASP A 38 -5.28 -1.66 7.97
CA ASP A 38 -4.65 -1.02 9.11
C ASP A 38 -4.02 -2.10 9.99
N MET A 39 -2.69 -2.17 9.98
CA MET A 39 -1.97 -3.13 10.80
C MET A 39 -2.26 -2.91 12.30
N LYS A 40 -2.67 -1.70 12.73
CA LYS A 40 -2.98 -1.37 14.13
C LYS A 40 -4.27 -1.98 14.66
N THR A 41 -5.22 -2.35 13.79
CA THR A 41 -6.49 -2.98 14.20
C THR A 41 -6.45 -4.51 14.15
N MET A 42 -5.39 -5.10 13.59
CA MET A 42 -5.24 -6.56 13.52
C MET A 42 -4.97 -7.23 14.88
N PRO A 43 -5.44 -8.48 15.08
CA PRO A 43 -5.12 -9.27 16.25
C PRO A 43 -3.61 -9.55 16.33
N ARG A 44 -3.08 -9.57 17.57
CA ARG A 44 -1.62 -9.61 17.85
C ARG A 44 -0.89 -10.72 17.11
N VAL A 45 -1.49 -11.91 17.02
CA VAL A 45 -0.91 -13.08 16.35
C VAL A 45 -0.70 -12.84 14.85
N LEU A 46 -1.72 -12.27 14.19
CA LEU A 46 -1.68 -12.03 12.75
C LEU A 46 -0.70 -10.90 12.40
N ARG A 47 -0.62 -9.87 13.26
CA ARG A 47 0.39 -8.81 13.13
C ARG A 47 1.80 -9.37 13.26
N LEU A 48 2.06 -10.21 14.26
CA LEU A 48 3.37 -10.82 14.48
C LEU A 48 3.77 -11.70 13.30
N PHE A 49 2.84 -12.55 12.81
CA PHE A 49 3.07 -13.36 11.63
C PHE A 49 3.45 -12.51 10.41
N GLY A 50 2.71 -11.43 10.15
CA GLY A 50 3.01 -10.50 9.05
C GLY A 50 4.41 -9.90 9.17
N TYR A 51 4.84 -9.48 10.37
CA TYR A 51 6.19 -8.97 10.58
C TYR A 51 7.27 -10.03 10.39
N VAL A 52 7.05 -11.26 10.87
CA VAL A 52 8.00 -12.37 10.69
C VAL A 52 8.19 -12.70 9.22
N VAL A 53 7.09 -12.83 8.46
CA VAL A 53 7.15 -13.11 7.02
C VAL A 53 7.87 -11.98 6.28
N LEU A 54 7.55 -10.72 6.58
CA LEU A 54 8.20 -9.57 5.96
C LEU A 54 9.69 -9.52 6.29
N ALA A 55 10.08 -9.79 7.54
CA ALA A 55 11.48 -9.83 7.97
C ALA A 55 12.26 -10.94 7.24
N ILE A 56 11.71 -12.15 7.16
CA ILE A 56 12.32 -13.27 6.44
C ILE A 56 12.46 -12.92 4.95
N GLY A 57 11.39 -12.40 4.33
CA GLY A 57 11.41 -11.98 2.94
C GLY A 57 12.46 -10.90 2.65
N ALA A 58 12.59 -9.92 3.54
CA ALA A 58 13.60 -8.87 3.43
C ALA A 58 15.03 -9.42 3.53
N ILE A 59 15.28 -10.35 4.47
CA ILE A 59 16.58 -11.01 4.62
C ILE A 59 16.91 -11.83 3.36
N CYS A 60 15.96 -12.62 2.86
CA CYS A 60 16.15 -13.40 1.64
C CYS A 60 16.44 -12.51 0.43
N ALA A 61 15.68 -11.42 0.25
CA ALA A 61 15.90 -10.47 -0.83
C ALA A 61 17.28 -9.80 -0.73
N PHE A 62 17.69 -9.41 0.48
CA PHE A 62 19.01 -8.82 0.73
C PHE A 62 20.15 -9.79 0.39
N LEU A 63 20.06 -11.03 0.86
CA LEU A 63 21.05 -12.08 0.54
C LEU A 63 21.10 -12.40 -0.95
N PHE A 64 19.94 -12.42 -1.61
CA PHE A 64 19.86 -12.62 -3.06
C PHE A 64 20.59 -11.52 -3.83
N ILE A 65 20.39 -10.25 -3.45
CA ILE A 65 21.09 -9.12 -4.07
C ILE A 65 22.61 -9.24 -3.89
N ILE A 66 23.07 -9.63 -2.68
CA ILE A 66 24.49 -9.84 -2.41
C ILE A 66 25.05 -10.96 -3.30
N MET A 67 24.38 -12.12 -3.35
CA MET A 67 24.80 -13.23 -4.20
C MET A 67 24.86 -12.82 -5.68
N TYR A 68 23.84 -12.12 -6.17
CA TYR A 68 23.78 -11.64 -7.54
C TYR A 68 24.93 -10.68 -7.86
N ALA A 69 25.24 -9.75 -6.95
CA ALA A 69 26.34 -8.83 -7.11
C ALA A 69 27.71 -9.53 -7.11
N LEU A 70 27.90 -10.53 -6.25
CA LEU A 70 29.11 -11.35 -6.20
C LEU A 70 29.28 -12.25 -7.43
N GLN A 71 28.19 -12.73 -8.04
CA GLN A 71 28.25 -13.53 -9.26
C GLN A 71 28.68 -12.69 -10.48
N PHE A 72 28.37 -11.40 -10.48
CA PHE A 72 28.68 -10.50 -11.59
C PHE A 72 30.11 -9.95 -11.56
N PHE A 73 30.82 -10.10 -10.44
CA PHE A 73 32.19 -9.64 -10.24
C PHE A 73 33.19 -10.79 -10.32
#